data_AF-A0AAT9WAW9-F1
#
_entry.id   AF-A0AAT9WAW9-F1
#
_cell.length_a   1.000
_cell.length_b   1.000
_cell.length_c   1.000
_cell.angle_alpha   90.00
_cell.angle_beta   90.00
_cell.angle_gamma   90.00
#
_symmetry.space_group_name_H-M   'P 1'
#
loop_
_entity.id
_entity.type
_entity.pdbx_description
1 polymer ?
#
loop_
_entity_poly.entity_id
_entity_poly.type
_entity_poly.pdbx_seq_one_letter_code
_entity_poly.pdbx_strand_id
1 'polypeptide(L)'
;MKRSILCAVLILAFGAAGADELSDAAAALNAKNYPQALALYSRLAGAGNPEAMLRLGEMYWYGEGAPLDRAKGDALFAQAAAAGNQAAVAATSLSRDRQQRLADIAYWTTGYDGADLVAGKFNCVAPEFPEFSQTKRAVTATSEAADAYTACYNGFIDHLQSVMPPGKAIPEAVTLLMSEQELRQATEHLGKVYAAVAARAKLTADQTLEKRDKWMAKTTDYLTTQKLREKQYLDDMERQRVSNNGAIDIATRAQPRK
;
A
#
# COMPACT_ATOMS: atom_id res chain seq x y z
N MET A 1 55.37 -54.41 -57.25
CA MET A 1 54.59 -54.50 -55.99
C MET A 1 54.82 -53.22 -55.18
N LYS A 2 53.91 -52.24 -55.25
CA LYS A 2 53.93 -51.02 -54.43
C LYS A 2 52.80 -51.14 -53.41
N ARG A 3 53.10 -51.23 -52.12
CA ARG A 3 52.12 -51.28 -51.04
C ARG A 3 52.08 -49.90 -50.38
N SER A 4 51.02 -49.15 -50.69
CA SER A 4 50.71 -47.85 -50.10
C SER A 4 50.23 -48.03 -48.66
N ILE A 5 50.83 -47.29 -47.73
CA ILE A 5 50.41 -47.22 -46.32
C ILE A 5 49.38 -46.09 -46.22
N LEU A 6 48.14 -46.44 -45.89
CA LEU A 6 47.06 -45.50 -45.55
C LEU A 6 47.00 -45.43 -44.01
N CYS A 7 47.41 -44.31 -43.42
CA CYS A 7 47.11 -44.01 -42.01
C CYS A 7 45.81 -43.21 -41.95
N ALA A 8 44.80 -43.80 -41.32
CA ALA A 8 43.50 -43.20 -41.08
C ALA A 8 43.62 -42.10 -40.01
N VAL A 9 43.24 -40.87 -40.36
CA VAL A 9 43.05 -39.76 -39.42
C VAL A 9 41.64 -39.91 -38.83
N LEU A 10 41.56 -40.31 -37.56
CA LEU A 10 40.32 -40.30 -36.79
C LEU A 10 40.06 -38.87 -36.32
N ILE A 11 39.15 -38.18 -36.99
CA ILE A 11 38.64 -36.87 -36.56
C ILE A 11 37.53 -37.14 -35.53
N LEU A 12 37.82 -36.88 -34.26
CA LEU A 12 36.82 -36.81 -33.20
C LEU A 12 35.94 -35.57 -33.40
N ALA A 13 34.82 -35.75 -34.08
CA ALA A 13 33.74 -34.76 -34.14
C ALA A 13 32.93 -34.84 -32.84
N PHE A 14 33.28 -34.02 -31.84
CA PHE A 14 32.51 -33.91 -30.58
C PHE A 14 32.03 -32.48 -30.28
N GLY A 15 31.99 -31.60 -31.28
CA GLY A 15 31.77 -30.16 -31.07
C GLY A 15 30.41 -29.58 -31.47
N ALA A 16 29.56 -30.30 -32.21
CA ALA A 16 28.39 -29.67 -32.87
C ALA A 16 27.02 -29.91 -32.20
N ALA A 17 26.85 -31.00 -31.43
CA ALA A 17 25.52 -31.39 -30.94
C ALA A 17 25.00 -30.56 -29.74
N GLY A 18 25.86 -29.85 -29.01
CA GLY A 18 25.49 -29.17 -27.76
C GLY A 18 24.88 -27.77 -27.93
N ALA A 19 25.14 -27.08 -29.05
CA ALA A 19 24.65 -25.72 -29.27
C ALA A 19 23.16 -25.70 -29.66
N ASP A 20 22.74 -26.65 -30.51
CA ASP A 20 21.34 -26.79 -30.94
C ASP A 20 20.44 -27.11 -29.74
N GLU A 21 20.88 -28.02 -28.85
CA GLU A 21 20.08 -28.41 -27.68
C GLU A 21 19.93 -27.30 -26.63
N LEU A 22 20.92 -26.42 -26.49
CA LEU A 22 20.84 -25.28 -25.57
C LEU A 22 19.83 -24.25 -26.09
N SER A 23 19.81 -24.02 -27.40
CA SER A 23 18.78 -23.18 -28.04
C SER A 23 17.38 -23.79 -27.87
N ASP A 24 17.24 -25.10 -28.03
CA ASP A 24 15.97 -25.80 -27.81
C ASP A 24 15.49 -25.68 -26.35
N ALA A 25 16.42 -25.77 -25.38
CA ALA A 25 16.12 -25.60 -23.96
C ALA A 25 15.61 -24.18 -23.66
N ALA A 26 16.27 -23.17 -24.23
CA ALA A 26 15.86 -21.78 -24.12
C ALA A 26 14.50 -21.53 -24.79
N ALA A 27 14.26 -22.08 -25.98
CA ALA A 27 12.98 -22.00 -26.66
C ALA A 27 11.85 -22.65 -25.84
N ALA A 28 12.10 -23.83 -25.24
CA ALA A 28 11.15 -24.49 -24.37
C ALA A 28 10.83 -23.65 -23.12
N LEU A 29 11.85 -23.03 -22.49
CA LEU A 29 11.66 -22.15 -21.33
C LEU A 29 10.83 -20.92 -21.70
N ASN A 30 11.16 -20.25 -22.81
CA ASN A 30 10.43 -19.09 -23.30
C ASN A 30 8.98 -19.41 -23.66
N ALA A 31 8.73 -20.62 -24.17
CA ALA A 31 7.38 -21.14 -24.45
C ALA A 31 6.64 -21.62 -23.18
N LYS A 32 7.25 -21.49 -21.98
CA LYS A 32 6.76 -22.01 -20.71
C LYS A 32 6.53 -23.53 -20.71
N ASN A 33 7.19 -24.25 -21.62
CA ASN A 33 7.26 -25.71 -21.59
C ASN A 33 8.34 -26.15 -20.59
N TYR A 34 8.06 -25.90 -19.32
CA TYR A 34 9.02 -26.16 -18.24
C TYR A 34 9.47 -27.62 -18.14
N PRO A 35 8.61 -28.65 -18.34
CA PRO A 35 9.07 -30.04 -18.32
C PRO A 35 10.17 -30.31 -19.35
N GLN A 36 10.01 -29.79 -20.58
CA GLN A 36 11.02 -29.95 -21.63
C GLN A 36 12.29 -29.14 -21.32
N ALA A 37 12.14 -27.89 -20.88
CA ALA A 37 13.27 -27.04 -20.51
C ALA A 37 14.10 -27.66 -19.37
N LEU A 38 13.44 -28.14 -18.30
CA LEU A 38 14.09 -28.84 -17.19
C LEU A 38 14.88 -30.06 -17.66
N ALA A 39 14.28 -30.88 -18.53
CA ALA A 39 14.94 -32.08 -19.03
C ALA A 39 16.22 -31.74 -19.82
N LEU A 40 16.12 -30.78 -20.74
CA LEU A 40 17.25 -30.35 -21.58
C LEU A 40 18.35 -29.68 -20.75
N TYR A 41 17.99 -28.69 -19.92
CA TYR A 41 18.97 -28.02 -19.06
C TYR A 41 19.61 -28.96 -18.05
N SER A 42 18.86 -29.91 -17.46
CA SER A 42 19.43 -30.91 -16.55
C SER A 42 20.48 -31.78 -17.24
N ARG A 43 20.18 -32.25 -18.46
CA ARG A 43 21.12 -33.06 -19.24
C ARG A 43 22.38 -32.29 -19.61
N LEU A 44 22.22 -31.06 -20.12
CA LEU A 44 23.33 -30.20 -20.53
C LEU A 44 24.18 -29.77 -19.34
N ALA A 45 23.56 -29.44 -18.20
CA ALA A 45 24.27 -29.15 -16.96
C ALA A 45 25.07 -30.37 -16.48
N GLY A 46 24.49 -31.58 -16.55
CA GLY A 46 25.18 -32.84 -16.24
C GLY A 46 26.36 -33.13 -17.18
N ALA A 47 26.32 -32.63 -18.42
CA ALA A 47 27.42 -32.69 -19.38
C ALA A 47 28.49 -31.59 -19.17
N GLY A 48 28.36 -30.76 -18.13
CA GLY A 48 29.33 -29.71 -17.81
C GLY A 48 29.06 -28.38 -18.52
N ASN A 49 27.92 -28.19 -19.18
CA ASN A 49 27.63 -26.92 -19.86
C ASN A 49 27.34 -25.80 -18.84
N PRO A 50 28.17 -24.75 -18.79
CA PRO A 50 28.05 -23.70 -17.78
C PRO A 50 26.83 -22.80 -17.94
N GLU A 51 26.31 -22.62 -19.16
CA GLU A 51 25.07 -21.86 -19.40
C GLU A 51 23.85 -22.67 -18.97
N ALA A 52 23.82 -23.97 -19.25
CA ALA A 52 22.73 -24.84 -18.79
C ALA A 52 22.68 -24.95 -17.26
N MET A 53 23.85 -24.98 -16.59
CA MET A 53 23.91 -24.90 -15.12
C MET A 53 23.30 -23.60 -14.60
N LEU A 54 23.64 -22.45 -15.20
CA LEU A 54 23.05 -21.16 -14.84
C LEU A 54 21.52 -21.20 -14.99
N ARG A 55 21.01 -21.59 -16.15
CA ARG A 55 19.56 -21.62 -16.43
C ARG A 55 18.81 -22.60 -15.54
N LEU A 56 19.36 -23.79 -15.32
CA LEU A 56 18.78 -24.74 -14.37
C LEU A 56 18.78 -24.18 -12.95
N GLY A 57 19.84 -23.46 -12.58
CA GLY A 57 19.94 -22.74 -11.31
C GLY A 57 18.82 -21.71 -11.15
N GLU A 58 18.58 -20.89 -12.18
CA GLU A 58 17.49 -19.90 -12.21
C GLU A 58 16.13 -20.58 -12.03
N MET A 59 15.88 -21.70 -12.73
CA MET A 59 14.62 -22.43 -12.62
C MET A 59 14.33 -22.91 -11.18
N TYR A 60 15.34 -23.46 -10.49
CA TYR A 60 15.20 -23.84 -9.08
C TYR A 60 15.15 -22.63 -8.15
N TRP A 61 15.90 -21.56 -8.45
CA TRP A 61 15.99 -20.36 -7.64
C TRP A 61 14.69 -19.55 -7.62
N TYR A 62 14.00 -19.46 -8.76
CA TYR A 62 12.73 -18.74 -8.90
C TYR A 62 11.50 -19.67 -8.79
N GLY A 63 11.69 -20.99 -8.88
CA GLY A 63 10.59 -21.96 -8.89
C GLY A 63 9.84 -21.99 -10.24
N GLU A 64 10.55 -21.76 -11.34
CA GLU A 64 9.98 -21.72 -12.69
C GLU A 64 9.81 -23.14 -13.24
N GLY A 65 8.63 -23.71 -12.96
CA GLY A 65 8.27 -25.06 -13.40
C GLY A 65 8.99 -26.20 -12.69
N ALA A 66 9.85 -25.86 -11.71
CA ALA A 66 10.35 -26.75 -10.68
C ALA A 66 9.87 -26.27 -9.30
N PRO A 67 9.79 -27.15 -8.28
CA PRO A 67 9.67 -26.70 -6.91
C PRO A 67 10.78 -25.73 -6.55
N LEU A 68 10.43 -24.65 -5.84
CA LEU A 68 11.40 -23.66 -5.35
C LEU A 68 12.45 -24.35 -4.47
N ASP A 69 13.69 -24.38 -4.94
CA ASP A 69 14.84 -24.96 -4.24
C ASP A 69 16.05 -24.05 -4.42
N ARG A 70 16.08 -23.02 -3.58
CA ARG A 70 17.12 -22.01 -3.60
C ARG A 70 18.50 -22.61 -3.35
N ALA A 71 18.64 -23.55 -2.40
CA ALA A 71 19.92 -24.20 -2.14
C ALA A 71 20.47 -24.93 -3.37
N LYS A 72 19.60 -25.62 -4.12
CA LYS A 72 19.98 -26.24 -5.39
C LYS A 72 20.35 -25.21 -6.46
N GLY A 73 19.59 -24.13 -6.55
CA GLY A 73 19.90 -22.99 -7.43
C GLY A 73 21.28 -22.41 -7.17
N ASP A 74 21.60 -22.13 -5.90
CA ASP A 74 22.91 -21.63 -5.46
C ASP A 74 24.06 -22.57 -5.81
N ALA A 75 23.86 -23.87 -5.60
CA ALA A 75 24.86 -24.88 -5.94
C ALA A 75 25.14 -24.88 -7.45
N LEU A 76 24.11 -24.73 -8.28
CA LEU A 76 24.24 -24.65 -9.73
C LEU A 76 24.89 -23.34 -10.19
N PHE A 77 24.57 -22.20 -9.56
CA PHE A 77 25.25 -20.93 -9.83
C PHE A 77 26.74 -21.00 -9.48
N ALA A 78 27.09 -21.60 -8.34
CA ALA A 78 28.48 -21.78 -7.94
C ALA A 78 29.25 -22.68 -8.93
N GLN A 79 28.63 -23.78 -9.39
CA GLN A 79 29.22 -24.66 -10.42
C GLN A 79 29.41 -23.93 -11.76
N ALA A 80 28.39 -23.21 -12.23
CA ALA A 80 28.44 -22.44 -13.46
C ALA A 80 29.54 -21.36 -13.41
N ALA A 81 29.65 -20.64 -12.28
CA ALA A 81 30.67 -19.62 -12.07
C ALA A 81 32.08 -20.23 -12.04
N ALA A 82 32.27 -21.35 -11.36
CA ALA A 82 33.54 -22.09 -11.35
C ALA A 82 33.93 -22.62 -12.74
N ALA A 83 32.94 -22.94 -13.58
CA ALA A 83 33.11 -23.33 -14.98
C ALA A 83 33.25 -22.12 -15.94
N GLY A 84 33.36 -20.89 -15.42
CA GLY A 84 33.66 -19.68 -16.19
C GLY A 84 32.44 -18.88 -16.68
N ASN A 85 31.22 -19.24 -16.28
CA ASN A 85 30.04 -18.43 -16.60
C ASN A 85 30.05 -17.10 -15.82
N GLN A 86 30.24 -15.99 -16.53
CA GLN A 86 30.28 -14.66 -15.90
C GLN A 86 28.91 -14.22 -15.37
N ALA A 87 27.81 -14.59 -16.03
CA ALA A 87 26.47 -14.28 -15.54
C ALA A 87 26.15 -15.03 -14.23
N ALA A 88 26.68 -16.24 -14.06
CA ALA A 88 26.56 -16.97 -12.80
C ALA A 88 27.27 -16.28 -11.62
N VAL A 89 28.37 -15.55 -11.86
CA VAL A 89 29.01 -14.73 -10.80
C VAL A 89 28.04 -13.66 -10.29
N ALA A 90 27.29 -13.01 -11.19
CA ALA A 90 26.25 -12.06 -10.80
C ALA A 90 25.11 -12.77 -10.03
N ALA A 91 24.67 -13.95 -10.49
CA ALA A 91 23.64 -14.74 -9.81
C ALA A 91 24.05 -15.14 -8.37
N THR A 92 25.31 -15.51 -8.13
CA THR A 92 25.80 -15.79 -6.76
C THR A 92 25.80 -14.55 -5.86
N SER A 93 26.03 -13.36 -6.44
CA SER A 93 25.96 -12.11 -5.68
C SER A 93 24.51 -11.76 -5.35
N LEU A 94 23.60 -11.90 -6.31
CA LEU A 94 22.16 -11.76 -6.10
C LEU A 94 21.65 -12.69 -4.98
N SER A 95 22.13 -13.92 -4.94
CA SER A 95 21.79 -14.87 -3.88
C SER A 95 22.24 -14.40 -2.49
N ARG A 96 23.47 -13.92 -2.36
CA ARG A 96 23.98 -13.36 -1.10
C ARG A 96 23.19 -12.12 -0.68
N ASP A 97 22.89 -11.22 -1.62
CA ASP A 97 22.10 -10.03 -1.35
C ASP A 97 20.71 -10.43 -0.85
N ARG A 98 20.07 -11.40 -1.50
CA ARG A 98 18.80 -11.96 -1.03
C ARG A 98 18.91 -12.48 0.40
N GLN A 99 19.93 -13.26 0.72
CA GLN A 99 20.12 -13.80 2.07
C GLN A 99 20.22 -12.70 3.13
N GLN A 100 20.94 -11.62 2.82
CA GLN A 100 21.04 -10.45 3.71
C GLN A 100 19.72 -9.71 3.88
N ARG A 101 18.82 -9.80 2.89
CA ARG A 101 17.55 -9.06 2.83
C ARG A 101 16.32 -9.94 3.07
N LEU A 102 16.48 -11.18 3.56
CA LEU A 102 15.36 -12.06 3.87
C LEU A 102 14.36 -11.44 4.85
N ALA A 103 14.85 -10.68 5.83
CA ALA A 103 14.00 -9.98 6.79
C ALA A 103 13.13 -8.91 6.09
N ASP A 104 13.68 -8.21 5.10
CA ASP A 104 12.93 -7.21 4.34
C ASP A 104 11.89 -7.86 3.43
N ILE A 105 12.23 -8.99 2.79
CA ILE A 105 11.27 -9.77 2.01
C ILE A 105 10.13 -10.28 2.91
N ALA A 106 10.46 -10.79 4.11
CA ALA A 106 9.47 -11.21 5.10
C ALA A 106 8.58 -10.05 5.55
N TYR A 107 9.17 -8.87 5.77
CA TYR A 107 8.44 -7.65 6.08
C TYR A 107 7.42 -7.33 4.99
N TRP A 108 7.81 -7.26 3.71
CA TRP A 108 6.87 -6.92 2.64
C TRP A 108 5.85 -8.03 2.33
N THR A 109 6.17 -9.28 2.60
CA THR A 109 5.25 -10.41 2.32
C THR A 109 4.25 -10.70 3.44
N THR A 110 4.59 -10.35 4.68
CA THR A 110 3.76 -10.67 5.86
C THR A 110 3.80 -9.64 6.99
N GLY A 111 4.90 -8.90 7.15
CA GLY A 111 5.12 -8.01 8.30
C GLY A 111 4.62 -6.57 8.14
N TYR A 112 4.46 -6.06 6.92
CA TYR A 112 4.02 -4.69 6.65
C TYR A 112 2.61 -4.48 7.19
N ASP A 113 2.40 -3.44 8.00
CA ASP A 113 1.14 -3.18 8.72
C ASP A 113 0.46 -1.86 8.31
N GLY A 114 1.13 -1.07 7.47
CA GLY A 114 0.64 0.22 7.00
C GLY A 114 0.65 1.33 8.05
N ALA A 115 1.42 1.18 9.14
CA ALA A 115 1.51 2.22 10.18
C ALA A 115 2.01 3.57 9.62
N ASP A 116 2.86 3.52 8.60
CA ASP A 116 3.37 4.69 7.87
C ASP A 116 2.27 5.45 7.11
N LEU A 117 1.22 4.77 6.64
CA LEU A 117 0.13 5.37 5.86
C LEU A 117 -0.70 6.37 6.67
N VAL A 118 -0.74 6.20 7.99
CA VAL A 118 -1.51 7.03 8.93
C VAL A 118 -0.62 7.88 9.84
N ALA A 119 0.69 7.89 9.60
CA ALA A 119 1.65 8.65 10.39
C ALA A 119 1.80 10.11 9.90
N GLY A 120 2.45 10.93 10.73
CA GLY A 120 2.81 12.30 10.38
C GLY A 120 1.60 13.15 10.00
N LYS A 121 1.59 13.70 8.79
CA LYS A 121 0.52 14.60 8.31
C LYS A 121 -0.85 13.95 8.14
N PHE A 122 -0.93 12.61 8.19
CA PHE A 122 -2.19 11.85 8.11
C PHE A 122 -2.64 11.29 9.46
N ASN A 123 -1.97 11.69 10.55
CA ASN A 123 -2.45 11.43 11.90
C ASN A 123 -3.59 12.41 12.24
N CYS A 124 -4.77 12.15 11.68
CA CYS A 124 -5.92 13.03 11.82
C CYS A 124 -6.51 12.97 13.22
N VAL A 125 -6.37 14.07 13.98
CA VAL A 125 -6.88 14.17 15.35
C VAL A 125 -8.38 14.43 15.31
N ALA A 126 -9.17 13.47 15.76
CA ALA A 126 -10.62 13.64 15.88
C ALA A 126 -10.96 14.72 16.92
N PRO A 127 -11.80 15.71 16.58
CA PRO A 127 -12.20 16.74 17.52
C PRO A 127 -13.19 16.19 18.56
N GLU A 128 -13.15 16.79 19.75
CA GLU A 128 -14.17 16.57 20.76
C GLU A 128 -15.41 17.42 20.46
N PHE A 129 -16.57 16.77 20.48
CA PHE A 129 -17.86 17.43 20.30
C PHE A 129 -18.59 17.51 21.64
N PRO A 130 -18.79 18.70 22.22
CA PRO A 130 -19.65 18.85 23.38
C PRO A 130 -21.09 18.48 23.00
N GLU A 131 -21.98 18.35 23.99
CA GLU A 131 -23.39 18.09 23.70
C GLU A 131 -24.01 19.20 22.82
N PHE A 132 -23.68 20.45 23.11
CA PHE A 132 -24.00 21.64 22.32
C PHE A 132 -23.08 22.81 22.70
N SER A 133 -22.98 23.81 21.84
CA SER A 133 -22.19 25.02 22.08
C SER A 133 -23.08 26.23 22.35
N GLN A 134 -22.80 26.97 23.42
CA GLN A 134 -23.66 28.09 23.86
C GLN A 134 -23.19 29.45 23.34
N THR A 135 -21.91 29.58 22.99
CA THR A 135 -21.31 30.85 22.57
C THR A 135 -20.82 30.77 21.14
N LYS A 136 -20.84 31.89 20.41
CA LYS A 136 -20.29 31.98 19.04
C LYS A 136 -18.85 31.47 18.99
N ARG A 137 -18.03 31.83 19.99
CA ARG A 137 -16.63 31.37 20.09
C ARG A 137 -16.53 29.85 20.17
N ALA A 138 -17.36 29.19 20.99
CA ALA A 138 -17.38 27.74 21.10
C ALA A 138 -17.88 27.07 19.81
N VAL A 139 -18.88 27.64 19.14
CA VAL A 139 -19.32 27.15 17.82
C VAL A 139 -18.18 27.21 16.82
N THR A 140 -17.55 28.37 16.67
CA THR A 140 -16.43 28.57 15.75
C THR A 140 -15.28 27.59 16.03
N ALA A 141 -14.84 27.47 17.28
CA ALA A 141 -13.73 26.59 17.63
C ALA A 141 -14.02 25.11 17.32
N THR A 142 -15.22 24.62 17.64
CA THR A 142 -15.60 23.23 17.36
C THR A 142 -15.79 22.98 15.86
N SER A 143 -16.37 23.93 15.13
CA SER A 143 -16.48 23.86 13.67
C SER A 143 -15.11 23.83 12.98
N GLU A 144 -14.19 24.73 13.36
CA GLU A 144 -12.84 24.77 12.81
C GLU A 144 -12.07 23.48 13.07
N ALA A 145 -12.21 22.88 14.26
CA ALA A 145 -11.60 21.60 14.57
C ALA A 145 -12.19 20.45 13.71
N ALA A 146 -13.50 20.45 13.45
CA ALA A 146 -14.15 19.50 12.55
C ALA A 146 -13.73 19.67 11.08
N ASP A 147 -13.56 20.91 10.63
CA ASP A 147 -13.08 21.23 9.28
C ASP A 147 -11.62 20.80 9.11
N ALA A 148 -10.76 21.05 10.11
CA ALA A 148 -9.38 20.59 10.12
C ALA A 148 -9.26 19.06 10.04
N TYR A 149 -10.09 18.34 10.81
CA TYR A 149 -10.16 16.88 10.72
C TYR A 149 -10.60 16.41 9.32
N THR A 150 -11.66 17.02 8.77
CA THR A 150 -12.18 16.68 7.44
C THR A 150 -11.13 16.91 6.35
N ALA A 151 -10.41 18.04 6.40
CA ALA A 151 -9.32 18.34 5.49
C ALA A 151 -8.18 17.31 5.59
N CYS A 152 -7.80 16.93 6.81
CA CYS A 152 -6.80 15.89 7.03
C CYS A 152 -7.23 14.54 6.45
N TYR A 153 -8.46 14.11 6.75
CA TYR A 153 -9.01 12.84 6.25
C TYR A 153 -9.08 12.81 4.72
N ASN A 154 -9.56 13.88 4.08
CA ASN A 154 -9.60 13.97 2.62
C ASN A 154 -8.19 13.89 2.02
N GLY A 155 -7.22 14.62 2.60
CA GLY A 155 -5.82 14.54 2.17
C GLY A 155 -5.23 13.14 2.35
N PHE A 156 -5.61 12.42 3.40
CA PHE A 156 -5.24 11.00 3.59
C PHE A 156 -5.81 10.11 2.49
N ILE A 157 -7.08 10.28 2.12
CA ILE A 157 -7.70 9.51 1.03
C ILE A 157 -7.01 9.79 -0.31
N ASP A 158 -6.75 11.06 -0.63
CA ASP A 158 -6.03 11.45 -1.84
C ASP A 158 -4.62 10.82 -1.89
N HIS A 159 -3.92 10.84 -0.75
CA HIS A 159 -2.62 10.20 -0.65
C HIS A 159 -2.71 8.70 -0.87
N LEU A 160 -3.66 8.03 -0.20
CA LEU A 160 -3.84 6.59 -0.35
C LEU A 160 -4.12 6.20 -1.80
N GLN A 161 -4.91 7.00 -2.52
CA GLN A 161 -5.14 6.83 -3.97
C GLN A 161 -3.87 7.05 -4.79
N SER A 162 -3.04 8.04 -4.42
CA SER A 162 -1.80 8.37 -5.14
C SER A 162 -0.72 7.28 -5.04
N VAL A 163 -0.71 6.50 -3.95
CA VAL A 163 0.29 5.45 -3.70
C VAL A 163 -0.18 4.07 -4.19
N MET A 164 -1.26 4.00 -4.97
CA MET A 164 -1.73 2.76 -5.60
C MET A 164 -1.01 2.46 -6.93
N PRO A 165 -0.87 1.17 -7.32
CA PRO A 165 -1.17 -0.02 -6.52
C PRO A 165 -0.13 -0.21 -5.40
N PRO A 166 -0.48 -0.92 -4.30
CA PRO A 166 0.35 -0.99 -3.10
C PRO A 166 1.75 -1.58 -3.34
N GLY A 167 1.92 -2.44 -4.35
CA GLY A 167 3.22 -3.02 -4.71
C GLY A 167 4.32 -2.00 -5.06
N LYS A 168 3.96 -0.73 -5.37
CA LYS A 168 4.93 0.36 -5.56
C LYS A 168 5.63 0.78 -4.26
N ALA A 169 5.12 0.42 -3.10
CA ALA A 169 5.73 0.73 -1.81
C ALA A 169 6.99 -0.10 -1.53
N ILE A 170 7.11 -1.27 -2.17
CA ILE A 170 8.25 -2.17 -1.97
C ILE A 170 9.49 -1.57 -2.66
N PRO A 171 10.62 -1.36 -1.95
CA PRO A 171 11.84 -0.85 -2.55
C PRO A 171 12.32 -1.74 -3.70
N GLU A 172 12.75 -1.15 -4.81
CA GLU A 172 13.22 -1.87 -6.00
C GLU A 172 14.31 -2.90 -5.67
N ALA A 173 15.24 -2.55 -4.79
CA ALA A 173 16.30 -3.43 -4.33
C ALA A 173 15.79 -4.69 -3.58
N VAL A 174 14.59 -4.66 -3.01
CA VAL A 174 13.94 -5.84 -2.41
C VAL A 174 13.15 -6.60 -3.47
N THR A 175 12.40 -5.89 -4.31
CA THR A 175 11.61 -6.45 -5.42
C THR A 175 12.44 -7.34 -6.34
N LEU A 176 13.66 -6.90 -6.69
CA LEU A 176 14.59 -7.66 -7.54
C LEU A 176 15.06 -8.98 -6.91
N LEU A 177 14.91 -9.15 -5.60
CA LEU A 177 15.35 -10.34 -4.86
C LEU A 177 14.21 -11.36 -4.68
N MET A 178 12.96 -11.00 -4.97
CA MET A 178 11.76 -11.80 -4.70
C MET A 178 11.43 -12.73 -5.88
N SER A 179 10.86 -13.92 -5.59
CA SER A 179 10.25 -14.76 -6.63
C SER A 179 8.90 -14.20 -7.08
N GLU A 180 8.38 -14.67 -8.21
CA GLU A 180 7.02 -14.33 -8.65
C GLU A 180 5.95 -14.67 -7.58
N GLN A 181 6.14 -15.77 -6.84
CA GLN A 181 5.24 -16.16 -5.76
C GLN A 181 5.29 -15.16 -4.59
N GLU A 182 6.49 -14.75 -4.18
CA GLU A 182 6.67 -13.77 -3.11
C GLU A 182 6.12 -12.39 -3.51
N LEU A 183 6.31 -11.98 -4.76
CA LEU A 183 5.76 -10.73 -5.28
C LEU A 183 4.22 -10.74 -5.28
N ARG A 184 3.61 -11.86 -5.69
CA ARG A 184 2.15 -12.04 -5.59
C ARG A 184 1.68 -11.99 -4.14
N GLN A 185 2.37 -12.70 -3.25
CA GLN A 185 2.05 -12.71 -1.82
C GLN A 185 2.14 -11.30 -1.21
N ALA A 186 3.22 -10.56 -1.48
CA ALA A 186 3.37 -9.20 -1.01
C ALA A 186 2.30 -8.27 -1.58
N THR A 187 1.99 -8.38 -2.88
CA THR A 187 0.91 -7.60 -3.50
C THR A 187 -0.44 -7.86 -2.83
N GLU A 188 -0.77 -9.11 -2.55
CA GLU A 188 -2.00 -9.50 -1.85
C GLU A 188 -2.01 -8.99 -0.40
N HIS A 189 -0.90 -9.15 0.32
CA HIS A 189 -0.73 -8.69 1.69
C HIS A 189 -0.90 -7.18 1.81
N LEU A 190 -0.16 -6.41 1.00
CA LEU A 190 -0.26 -4.95 0.99
C LEU A 190 -1.67 -4.51 0.56
N GLY A 191 -2.31 -5.20 -0.39
CA GLY A 191 -3.71 -4.95 -0.75
C GLY A 191 -4.66 -5.06 0.45
N LYS A 192 -4.52 -6.13 1.26
CA LYS A 192 -5.31 -6.31 2.49
C LYS A 192 -5.02 -5.23 3.53
N VAL A 193 -3.75 -4.89 3.73
CA VAL A 193 -3.33 -3.85 4.68
C VAL A 193 -3.90 -2.48 4.30
N TYR A 194 -3.75 -2.07 3.04
CA TYR A 194 -4.28 -0.80 2.54
C TYR A 194 -5.80 -0.73 2.68
N ALA A 195 -6.50 -1.82 2.32
CA ALA A 195 -7.94 -1.91 2.48
C ALA A 195 -8.37 -1.82 3.96
N ALA A 196 -7.66 -2.48 4.87
CA ALA A 196 -7.94 -2.42 6.31
C ALA A 196 -7.67 -1.01 6.88
N VAL A 197 -6.59 -0.35 6.48
CA VAL A 197 -6.28 1.03 6.85
C VAL A 197 -7.37 1.99 6.35
N ALA A 198 -7.76 1.90 5.08
CA ALA A 198 -8.85 2.68 4.51
C ALA A 198 -10.18 2.47 5.25
N ALA A 199 -10.54 1.21 5.54
CA ALA A 199 -11.78 0.88 6.21
C ALA A 199 -11.83 1.43 7.64
N ARG A 200 -10.73 1.33 8.40
CA ARG A 200 -10.63 1.91 9.76
C ARG A 200 -10.70 3.43 9.74
N ALA A 201 -10.00 4.08 8.80
CA ALA A 201 -10.05 5.52 8.64
C ALA A 201 -11.46 6.00 8.28
N LYS A 202 -12.13 5.32 7.34
CA LYS A 202 -13.52 5.60 6.97
C LYS A 202 -14.48 5.45 8.15
N LEU A 203 -14.39 4.36 8.90
CA LEU A 203 -15.24 4.14 10.08
C LEU A 203 -15.08 5.28 11.09
N THR A 204 -13.83 5.68 11.36
CA THR A 204 -13.53 6.79 12.29
C THR A 204 -14.07 8.12 11.77
N ALA A 205 -13.94 8.38 10.47
CA ALA A 205 -14.50 9.57 9.83
C ALA A 205 -16.04 9.59 9.90
N ASP A 206 -16.70 8.49 9.54
CA ASP A 206 -18.17 8.38 9.60
C ASP A 206 -18.68 8.65 11.03
N GLN A 207 -18.05 8.04 12.05
CA GLN A 207 -18.38 8.28 13.46
C GLN A 207 -18.16 9.74 13.89
N THR A 208 -17.07 10.36 13.42
CA THR A 208 -16.71 11.75 13.76
C THR A 208 -17.71 12.73 13.13
N LEU A 209 -18.09 12.49 11.87
CA LEU A 209 -19.07 13.31 11.15
C LEU A 209 -20.47 13.16 11.75
N GLU A 210 -20.86 11.96 12.18
CA GLU A 210 -22.13 11.75 12.90
C GLU A 210 -22.16 12.54 14.22
N LYS A 211 -21.07 12.54 15.00
CA LYS A 211 -20.95 13.35 16.23
C LYS A 211 -21.06 14.84 15.91
N ARG A 212 -20.40 15.31 14.85
CA ARG A 212 -20.49 16.70 14.38
C ARG A 212 -21.93 17.07 14.05
N ASP A 213 -22.65 16.24 13.31
CA ASP A 213 -24.00 16.53 12.86
C ASP A 213 -24.97 16.57 14.07
N LYS A 214 -24.82 15.66 15.04
CA LYS A 214 -25.57 15.70 16.31
C LYS A 214 -25.29 16.97 17.11
N TRP A 215 -24.02 17.34 17.26
CA TRP A 215 -23.63 18.57 17.96
C TRP A 215 -24.17 19.83 17.26
N MET A 216 -24.10 19.89 15.92
CA MET A 216 -24.64 21.00 15.13
C MET A 216 -26.15 21.14 15.28
N ALA A 217 -26.88 20.02 15.26
CA ALA A 217 -28.33 20.02 15.45
C ALA A 217 -28.72 20.57 16.84
N LYS A 218 -28.11 20.05 17.91
CA LYS A 218 -28.38 20.50 19.28
C LYS A 218 -27.95 21.96 19.52
N THR A 219 -26.82 22.38 18.95
CA THR A 219 -26.34 23.76 19.03
C THR A 219 -27.29 24.73 18.33
N THR A 220 -27.77 24.36 17.14
CA THR A 220 -28.72 25.17 16.38
C THR A 220 -30.05 25.31 17.12
N ASP A 221 -30.57 24.21 17.68
CA ASP A 221 -31.79 24.21 18.49
C ASP A 221 -31.66 25.10 19.73
N TYR A 222 -30.56 24.96 20.48
CA TYR A 222 -30.28 25.79 21.65
C TYR A 222 -30.23 27.29 21.31
N LEU A 223 -29.46 27.67 20.29
CA LEU A 223 -29.31 29.08 19.90
C LEU A 223 -30.62 29.67 19.36
N THR A 224 -31.42 28.88 18.66
CA THR A 224 -32.75 29.29 18.19
C THR A 224 -33.69 29.52 19.36
N THR A 225 -33.72 28.58 20.32
CA THR A 225 -34.52 28.68 21.54
C THR A 225 -34.10 29.87 22.40
N GLN A 226 -32.80 30.15 22.52
CA GLN A 226 -32.30 31.34 23.23
C GLN A 226 -32.76 32.63 22.57
N LYS A 227 -32.62 32.76 21.25
CA LYS A 227 -33.09 33.94 20.50
C LYS A 227 -34.60 34.15 20.63
N LEU A 228 -35.37 33.07 20.62
CA LEU A 228 -36.82 33.14 20.84
C LEU A 228 -37.16 33.64 22.24
N ARG A 229 -36.49 33.12 23.28
CA ARG A 229 -36.68 33.58 24.66
C ARG A 229 -36.28 35.04 24.85
N GLU A 230 -35.16 35.46 24.28
CA GLU A 230 -34.71 36.86 24.31
C GLU A 230 -35.72 37.77 23.61
N LYS A 231 -36.21 37.38 22.43
CA LYS A 231 -37.26 38.13 21.72
C LYS A 231 -38.54 38.25 22.54
N GLN A 232 -39.02 37.14 23.11
CA GLN A 232 -40.21 37.12 23.97
C GLN A 232 -40.04 38.06 25.17
N TYR A 233 -38.89 38.03 25.82
CA TYR A 233 -38.57 38.92 26.93
C TYR A 233 -38.60 40.40 26.51
N LEU A 234 -38.01 40.75 25.37
CA LEU A 234 -38.03 42.12 24.85
C LEU A 234 -39.46 42.57 24.47
N ASP A 235 -40.25 41.70 23.83
CA ASP A 235 -41.65 41.96 23.48
C ASP A 235 -42.51 42.18 24.74
N ASP A 236 -42.28 41.39 25.80
CA ASP A 236 -42.95 41.55 27.10
C ASP A 236 -42.59 42.87 27.79
N MET A 237 -41.31 43.24 27.77
CA MET A 237 -40.83 44.52 28.31
C MET A 237 -41.46 45.71 27.58
N GLU A 238 -41.59 45.65 26.25
CA GLU A 238 -42.24 46.70 25.47
C GLU A 238 -43.75 46.77 25.75
N ARG A 239 -44.43 45.62 25.87
CA ARG A 239 -45.85 45.57 26.27
C ARG A 239 -46.08 46.24 27.62
N GLN A 240 -45.22 45.96 28.61
CA GLN A 240 -45.30 46.59 29.93
C GLN A 240 -45.03 48.10 29.85
N ARG A 241 -44.04 48.54 29.06
CA ARG A 241 -43.76 49.97 28.85
C ARG A 241 -44.94 50.71 28.24
N VAL A 242 -45.55 50.17 27.17
CA VAL A 242 -46.72 50.77 26.52
C VAL A 242 -47.91 50.84 27.49
N SER A 243 -48.15 49.77 28.26
CA SER A 243 -49.20 49.74 29.28
C SER A 243 -49.00 50.81 30.35
N ASN A 244 -47.78 50.96 30.86
CA ASN A 244 -47.44 51.96 31.87
C ASN A 244 -47.58 53.39 31.34
N ASN A 245 -47.14 53.65 30.10
CA ASN A 245 -47.29 54.97 29.48
C ASN A 245 -48.76 55.33 29.22
N GLY A 246 -49.58 54.37 28.79
CA GLY A 246 -51.03 54.55 28.64
C GLY A 246 -51.73 54.85 29.98
N ALA A 247 -51.31 54.19 31.06
CA ALA A 247 -51.82 54.46 32.41
C ALA A 247 -51.46 55.89 32.90
N ILE A 248 -50.25 56.37 32.59
CA ILE A 248 -49.81 57.74 32.90
C ILE A 248 -50.63 58.78 32.10
N ASP A 249 -50.88 58.55 30.81
CA ASP A 249 -51.68 59.45 29.98
C ASP A 249 -53.13 59.57 30.46
N ILE A 250 -53.74 58.46 30.91
CA ILE A 250 -55.08 58.45 31.51
C ILE A 250 -55.08 59.22 32.83
N ALA A 251 -54.09 58.99 33.70
CA ALA A 251 -53.96 59.71 34.97
C ALA A 251 -53.76 61.23 34.79
N THR A 252 -53.02 61.63 33.75
CA THR A 252 -52.74 63.04 33.44
C THR A 252 -53.96 63.76 32.85
N ARG A 253 -54.81 63.07 32.08
CA ARG A 253 -56.09 63.62 31.59
C ARG A 253 -57.18 63.70 32.65
N ALA A 254 -57.11 62.90 33.71
CA ALA A 254 -58.11 62.86 34.78
C ALA A 254 -57.91 63.93 35.87
N GLN A 255 -56.82 64.70 35.84
CA GLN A 255 -56.64 65.81 36.78
C GLN A 255 -57.53 67.01 36.40
N PRO A 256 -58.39 67.51 37.31
CA PRO A 256 -59.25 68.66 37.02
C PRO A 256 -58.39 69.91 36.82
N ARG A 257 -58.58 70.60 35.68
CA ARG A 257 -58.02 71.93 35.46
C ARG A 257 -58.65 72.89 36.47
N LYS A 258 -57.84 73.42 37.38
CA LYS A 258 -58.22 74.52 38.27
C LYS A 258 -58.43 75.82 37.48
#